data_AF-C4RCQ4-F1
#
_entry.id   AF-C4RCQ4-F1
#
_cell.length_a   1.000
_cell.length_b   1.000
_cell.length_c   1.000
_cell.angle_alpha   90.00
_cell.angle_beta   90.00
_cell.angle_gamma   90.00
#
_symmetry.space_group_name_H-M   'P 1'
#
loop_
_entity.id
_entity.type
_entity.pdbx_description
1 polymer ?
#
loop_
_entity_poly.entity_id
_entity_poly.type
_entity_poly.pdbx_seq_one_letter_code
_entity_poly.pdbx_strand_id
1 'polypeptide(L)'
;MSVLGHADVFAGRPVVEVPASGPLPTVDGPVAWRIDYPDWDNRTEEAPSPGFRDKFDRFVDATGESVEALVVGAWGYAAFNPAPIDQLCAAAPRLPNLTALFLGDIVSEECEISWMRVGDVSRLLVAYPRLESLRVRGGENFRFSPVRHERLSRLEVESGGLRPEFVRAVLDSELPALTDLELWLGDPTYGGDTTVDDLAPLLAGQRFPALRRLGLCNAQIADDLAEALAAAPVVRRLETLDLSLGRVFRFFGARSPWFVSGSR
;
A
#
# COMPACT_ATOMS: atom_id res chain seq x y z
N MET A 1 5.11 9.69 -5.88
CA MET A 1 3.76 9.27 -6.28
C MET A 1 2.83 9.84 -5.24
N SER A 2 2.10 10.87 -5.65
CA SER A 2 0.99 11.45 -4.90
C SER A 2 -0.30 10.75 -5.33
N VAL A 3 -1.41 11.00 -4.65
CA VAL A 3 -2.76 10.64 -5.12
C VAL A 3 -3.21 11.44 -6.36
N LEU A 4 -2.34 12.28 -6.92
CA LEU A 4 -2.62 13.19 -8.04
C LEU A 4 -2.19 12.62 -9.41
N GLY A 5 -1.59 11.43 -9.43
CA GLY A 5 -1.11 10.79 -10.66
C GLY A 5 -0.91 9.30 -10.48
N HIS A 6 -1.10 8.56 -11.56
CA HIS A 6 -0.84 7.12 -11.60
C HIS A 6 0.65 6.82 -11.45
N ALA A 7 0.94 5.58 -11.09
CA ALA A 7 2.31 5.11 -10.99
C ALA A 7 2.93 4.95 -12.38
N ASP A 8 4.00 5.69 -12.68
CA ASP A 8 4.83 5.43 -13.87
C ASP A 8 5.82 4.26 -13.64
N VAL A 9 6.15 3.99 -12.36
CA VAL A 9 7.08 2.95 -11.93
C VAL A 9 6.56 2.28 -10.67
N PHE A 10 6.56 0.95 -10.64
CA PHE A 10 6.21 0.15 -9.47
C PHE A 10 7.18 -1.01 -9.28
N ALA A 11 7.64 -1.24 -8.05
CA ALA A 11 8.63 -2.27 -7.71
C ALA A 11 9.89 -2.27 -8.61
N GLY A 12 10.35 -1.06 -9.00
CA GLY A 12 11.53 -0.88 -9.86
C GLY A 12 11.28 -1.15 -11.35
N ARG A 13 10.03 -1.31 -11.78
CA ARG A 13 9.64 -1.63 -13.15
C ARG A 13 8.77 -0.52 -13.75
N PRO A 14 8.93 -0.19 -15.05
CA PRO A 14 8.01 0.70 -15.72
C PRO A 14 6.61 0.09 -15.72
N VAL A 15 5.61 0.95 -15.51
CA VAL A 15 4.21 0.54 -15.56
C VAL A 15 3.71 0.56 -17.01
N VAL A 16 3.03 -0.50 -17.42
CA VAL A 16 2.51 -0.67 -18.78
C VAL A 16 1.02 -1.01 -18.72
N GLU A 17 0.22 -0.23 -19.42
CA GLU A 17 -1.23 -0.40 -19.45
C GLU A 17 -1.67 -1.66 -20.20
N VAL A 18 -2.60 -2.39 -19.61
CA VAL A 18 -3.33 -3.46 -20.26
C VAL A 18 -4.44 -2.81 -21.11
N PRO A 19 -4.42 -2.96 -22.45
CA PRO A 19 -5.42 -2.35 -23.31
C PRO A 19 -6.82 -2.93 -23.07
N ALA A 20 -7.84 -2.12 -23.32
CA ALA A 20 -9.25 -2.53 -23.19
C ALA A 20 -9.62 -3.66 -24.19
N SER A 21 -8.95 -3.73 -25.33
CA SER A 21 -9.09 -4.77 -26.35
C SER A 21 -7.80 -4.92 -27.16
N GLY A 22 -7.65 -6.06 -27.83
CA GLY A 22 -6.47 -6.36 -28.66
C GLY A 22 -5.32 -7.01 -27.89
N PRO A 23 -4.18 -7.24 -28.56
CA PRO A 23 -3.00 -7.87 -27.95
C PRO A 23 -2.34 -6.93 -26.94
N LEU A 24 -1.61 -7.52 -25.99
CA LEU A 24 -0.78 -6.74 -25.08
C LEU A 24 0.36 -6.04 -25.83
N PRO A 25 0.78 -4.85 -25.36
CA PRO A 25 1.99 -4.18 -25.84
C PRO A 25 3.21 -5.10 -25.78
N THR A 26 4.08 -5.03 -26.79
CA THR A 26 5.40 -5.64 -26.71
C THR A 26 6.27 -4.84 -25.75
N VAL A 27 6.97 -5.52 -24.84
CA VAL A 27 7.78 -4.89 -23.80
C VAL A 27 9.21 -5.44 -23.83
N ASP A 28 10.19 -4.56 -23.73
CA ASP A 28 11.61 -4.90 -23.72
C ASP A 28 12.13 -5.05 -22.28
N GLY A 29 11.58 -6.01 -21.54
CA GLY A 29 12.05 -6.36 -20.19
C GLY A 29 10.94 -6.49 -19.13
N PRO A 30 11.32 -6.57 -17.84
CA PRO A 30 10.36 -6.71 -16.75
C PRO A 30 9.53 -5.43 -16.58
N VAL A 31 8.21 -5.59 -16.63
CA VAL A 31 7.24 -4.51 -16.47
C VAL A 31 6.32 -4.78 -15.28
N ALA A 32 5.64 -3.73 -14.82
CA ALA A 32 4.47 -3.84 -13.97
C ALA A 32 3.22 -3.61 -14.82
N TRP A 33 2.39 -4.63 -14.98
CA TRP A 33 1.17 -4.51 -15.78
C TRP A 33 0.13 -3.72 -14.98
N ARG A 34 -0.38 -2.62 -15.53
CA ARG A 34 -1.50 -1.88 -14.94
C ARG A 34 -2.80 -2.29 -15.61
N ILE A 35 -3.76 -2.70 -14.79
CA ILE A 35 -5.12 -3.01 -15.22
C ILE A 35 -6.11 -2.11 -14.51
N ASP A 36 -6.93 -1.44 -15.30
CA ASP A 36 -8.03 -0.62 -14.86
C ASP A 36 -9.27 -0.85 -15.72
N TYR A 37 -10.41 -0.44 -15.19
CA TYR A 37 -11.67 -0.37 -15.91
C TYR A 37 -12.49 0.76 -15.26
N PRO A 38 -12.25 2.03 -15.62
CA PRO A 38 -13.06 3.12 -15.12
C PRO A 38 -14.47 3.00 -15.69
N ASP A 39 -15.47 2.95 -14.81
CA ASP A 39 -16.88 2.89 -15.18
C ASP A 39 -17.71 3.66 -14.15
N TRP A 40 -18.55 4.57 -14.62
CA TRP A 40 -19.46 5.36 -13.79
C TRP A 40 -20.84 4.71 -13.74
N ASP A 41 -20.86 3.41 -13.51
CA ASP A 41 -22.10 2.74 -13.16
C ASP A 41 -22.46 3.08 -11.71
N ASN A 42 -23.74 3.31 -11.46
CA ASN A 42 -24.29 3.54 -10.13
C ASN A 42 -24.85 2.24 -9.53
N ARG A 43 -24.26 1.09 -9.88
CA ARG A 43 -24.76 -0.20 -9.39
C ARG A 43 -24.58 -0.26 -7.88
N THR A 44 -25.63 -0.72 -7.21
CA THR A 44 -25.66 -0.92 -5.75
C THR A 44 -25.44 -2.39 -5.38
N GLU A 45 -25.10 -3.24 -6.35
CA GLU A 45 -24.73 -4.62 -6.09
C GLU A 45 -23.38 -4.65 -5.37
N GLU A 46 -23.28 -5.37 -4.25
CA GLU A 46 -22.00 -5.60 -3.57
C GLU A 46 -21.18 -6.65 -4.32
N ALA A 47 -20.89 -6.39 -5.60
CA ALA A 47 -20.18 -7.28 -6.50
C ALA A 47 -19.06 -6.52 -7.24
N PRO A 48 -17.94 -7.17 -7.55
CA PRO A 48 -16.89 -6.59 -8.39
C PRO A 48 -17.44 -6.17 -9.77
N SER A 49 -16.88 -5.10 -10.35
CA SER A 49 -17.24 -4.64 -11.70
C SER A 49 -17.09 -5.78 -12.74
N PRO A 50 -18.13 -6.11 -13.53
CA PRO A 50 -18.06 -7.11 -14.59
C PRO A 50 -17.04 -6.74 -15.67
N GLY A 51 -16.96 -5.45 -16.02
CA GLY A 51 -16.00 -4.97 -17.00
C GLY A 51 -14.56 -5.14 -16.53
N PHE A 52 -14.29 -4.81 -15.26
CA PHE A 52 -13.00 -5.11 -14.64
C PHE A 52 -12.75 -6.62 -14.63
N ARG A 53 -13.75 -7.40 -14.23
CA ARG A 53 -13.65 -8.85 -14.12
C ARG A 53 -13.22 -9.49 -15.43
N ASP A 54 -13.95 -9.19 -16.51
CA ASP A 54 -13.71 -9.75 -17.83
C ASP A 54 -12.34 -9.33 -18.40
N LYS A 55 -11.94 -8.07 -18.18
CA LYS A 55 -10.62 -7.57 -18.60
C LYS A 55 -9.50 -8.29 -17.85
N PHE A 56 -9.67 -8.49 -16.53
CA PHE A 56 -8.69 -9.17 -15.69
C PHE A 56 -8.55 -10.64 -16.03
N ASP A 57 -9.67 -11.37 -16.18
CA ASP A 57 -9.63 -12.79 -16.52
C ASP A 57 -8.95 -13.01 -17.87
N ARG A 58 -9.27 -12.20 -18.88
CA ARG A 58 -8.59 -12.24 -20.19
C ARG A 58 -7.09 -11.96 -20.08
N PHE A 59 -6.69 -11.02 -19.23
CA PHE A 59 -5.28 -10.71 -19.01
C PHE A 59 -4.53 -11.88 -18.37
N VAL A 60 -5.11 -12.47 -17.32
CA VAL A 60 -4.56 -13.65 -16.63
C VAL A 60 -4.51 -14.86 -17.57
N ASP A 61 -5.54 -15.09 -18.38
CA ASP A 61 -5.59 -16.13 -19.42
C ASP A 61 -4.43 -16.00 -20.41
N ALA A 62 -4.11 -14.76 -20.82
CA ALA A 62 -3.08 -14.51 -21.83
C ALA A 62 -1.64 -14.59 -21.28
N THR A 63 -1.41 -14.24 -20.01
CA THR A 63 -0.05 -13.96 -19.50
C THR A 63 0.31 -14.51 -18.14
N GLY A 64 -0.63 -15.11 -17.40
CA GLY A 64 -0.54 -15.27 -15.95
C GLY A 64 0.83 -15.73 -15.41
N GLU A 65 1.44 -16.74 -16.00
CA GLU A 65 2.75 -17.26 -15.54
C GLU A 65 3.92 -16.28 -15.70
N SER A 66 3.84 -15.34 -16.64
CA SER A 66 4.86 -14.32 -16.89
C SER A 66 4.69 -13.06 -16.05
N VAL A 67 3.58 -12.91 -15.33
CA VAL A 67 3.28 -11.71 -14.55
C VAL A 67 4.03 -11.75 -13.23
N GLU A 68 4.97 -10.84 -13.07
CA GLU A 68 5.76 -10.67 -11.84
C GLU A 68 5.34 -9.45 -11.01
N ALA A 69 4.76 -8.43 -11.65
CA ALA A 69 4.27 -7.22 -11.00
C ALA A 69 2.94 -6.77 -11.61
N LEU A 70 1.98 -6.44 -10.74
CA LEU A 70 0.63 -6.04 -11.11
C LEU A 70 0.24 -4.75 -10.38
N VAL A 71 -0.34 -3.81 -11.12
CA VAL A 71 -0.95 -2.59 -10.61
C VAL A 71 -2.44 -2.65 -10.96
N VAL A 72 -3.29 -2.46 -9.98
CA VAL A 72 -4.75 -2.44 -10.15
C VAL A 72 -5.20 -1.00 -9.97
N GLY A 73 -5.62 -0.39 -11.08
CA GLY A 73 -6.24 0.94 -11.12
C GLY A 73 -7.73 0.87 -10.79
N ALA A 74 -8.54 1.73 -11.42
CA ALA A 74 -9.98 1.77 -11.17
C ALA A 74 -10.67 0.42 -11.46
N TRP A 75 -11.61 -0.01 -10.61
CA TRP A 75 -12.43 -1.23 -10.78
C TRP A 75 -13.91 -0.89 -10.93
N GLY A 76 -14.21 0.04 -11.82
CA GLY A 76 -15.42 0.86 -11.80
C GLY A 76 -15.22 2.07 -10.87
N TYR A 77 -16.32 2.72 -10.50
CA TYR A 77 -16.28 3.76 -9.48
C TYR A 77 -16.12 3.12 -8.10
N ALA A 78 -14.91 3.25 -7.52
CA ALA A 78 -14.50 2.55 -6.30
C ALA A 78 -15.29 2.94 -5.04
N ALA A 79 -16.06 4.03 -5.09
CA ALA A 79 -17.00 4.40 -4.04
C ALA A 79 -18.24 3.49 -4.01
N PHE A 80 -18.62 2.90 -5.15
CA PHE A 80 -19.80 2.03 -5.25
C PHE A 80 -19.42 0.56 -5.39
N ASN A 81 -18.32 0.27 -6.08
CA ASN A 81 -17.87 -1.09 -6.35
C ASN A 81 -16.81 -1.53 -5.33
N PRO A 82 -16.95 -2.70 -4.68
CA PRO A 82 -15.91 -3.24 -3.81
C PRO A 82 -14.66 -3.61 -4.61
N ALA A 83 -13.47 -3.47 -3.99
CA ALA A 83 -12.22 -3.87 -4.63
C ALA A 83 -12.22 -5.37 -5.00
N PRO A 84 -11.54 -5.74 -6.10
CA PRO A 84 -11.57 -7.10 -6.65
C PRO A 84 -10.69 -8.11 -5.88
N ILE A 85 -10.64 -8.03 -4.54
CA ILE A 85 -9.79 -8.89 -3.70
C ILE A 85 -10.10 -10.37 -3.90
N ASP A 86 -11.38 -10.76 -3.94
CA ASP A 86 -11.78 -12.15 -4.17
C ASP A 86 -11.29 -12.67 -5.52
N GLN A 87 -11.42 -11.85 -6.56
CA GLN A 87 -10.97 -12.21 -7.91
C GLN A 87 -9.44 -12.33 -7.98
N LEU A 88 -8.72 -11.39 -7.36
CA LEU A 88 -7.26 -11.43 -7.25
C LEU A 88 -6.81 -12.70 -6.51
N CYS A 89 -7.44 -13.04 -5.39
CA CYS A 89 -7.12 -14.26 -4.65
C CYS A 89 -7.41 -15.53 -5.46
N ALA A 90 -8.53 -15.58 -6.18
CA ALA A 90 -8.90 -16.72 -7.03
C ALA A 90 -7.92 -16.94 -8.20
N ALA A 91 -7.29 -15.87 -8.69
CA ALA A 91 -6.30 -15.95 -9.76
C ALA A 91 -4.90 -16.34 -9.28
N ALA A 92 -4.63 -16.41 -7.98
CA ALA A 92 -3.30 -16.71 -7.44
C ALA A 92 -2.64 -17.98 -8.01
N PRO A 93 -3.34 -19.12 -8.22
CA PRO A 93 -2.74 -20.31 -8.86
C PRO A 93 -2.25 -20.08 -10.29
N ARG A 94 -2.77 -19.04 -10.96
CA ARG A 94 -2.48 -18.68 -12.35
C ARG A 94 -1.47 -17.53 -12.46
N LEU A 95 -1.11 -16.92 -11.33
CA LEU A 95 -0.13 -15.85 -11.20
C LEU A 95 1.02 -16.30 -10.27
N PRO A 96 1.65 -17.48 -10.51
CA PRO A 96 2.58 -18.11 -9.57
C PRO A 96 3.90 -17.35 -9.37
N ASN A 97 4.20 -16.38 -10.24
CA ASN A 97 5.41 -15.57 -10.19
C ASN A 97 5.15 -14.13 -9.72
N LEU A 98 3.93 -13.80 -9.28
CA LEU A 98 3.62 -12.46 -8.78
C LEU A 98 4.42 -12.17 -7.49
N THR A 99 5.25 -11.14 -7.54
CA THR A 99 6.10 -10.66 -6.45
C THR A 99 5.77 -9.24 -6.00
N ALA A 100 5.10 -8.45 -6.85
CA ALA A 100 4.69 -7.10 -6.52
C ALA A 100 3.22 -6.84 -6.89
N LEU A 101 2.45 -6.31 -5.96
CA LEU A 101 1.05 -5.96 -6.17
C LEU A 101 0.77 -4.56 -5.62
N PHE A 102 0.21 -3.70 -6.46
CA PHE A 102 -0.36 -2.42 -6.07
C PHE A 102 -1.87 -2.46 -6.29
N LEU A 103 -2.66 -2.44 -5.21
CA LEU A 103 -4.11 -2.32 -5.29
C LEU A 103 -4.56 -0.88 -5.04
N GLY A 104 -5.30 -0.31 -6.00
CA GLY A 104 -5.88 1.02 -5.85
C GLY A 104 -4.97 2.12 -6.35
N ASP A 105 -4.31 1.94 -7.50
CA ASP A 105 -3.67 3.07 -8.20
C ASP A 105 -4.72 3.97 -8.87
N ILE A 106 -5.58 4.53 -8.02
CA ILE A 106 -6.70 5.41 -8.35
C ILE A 106 -6.30 6.81 -7.90
N VAL A 107 -6.50 7.80 -8.76
CA VAL A 107 -6.21 9.21 -8.47
C VAL A 107 -7.45 9.94 -7.96
N SER A 108 -7.25 11.08 -7.30
CA SER A 108 -8.33 11.89 -6.72
C SER A 108 -9.45 12.24 -7.72
N GLU A 109 -9.08 12.44 -8.99
CA GLU A 109 -9.97 12.77 -10.09
C GLU A 109 -10.89 11.60 -10.47
N GLU A 110 -10.47 10.36 -10.20
CA GLU A 110 -11.26 9.16 -10.46
C GLU A 110 -12.12 8.78 -9.23
N CYS A 111 -11.52 8.81 -8.04
CA CYS A 111 -12.21 8.57 -6.77
C CYS A 111 -11.36 9.10 -5.61
N GLU A 112 -11.98 9.84 -4.69
CA GLU A 112 -11.31 10.23 -3.45
C GLU A 112 -10.94 8.99 -2.63
N ILE A 113 -9.71 8.98 -2.09
CA ILE A 113 -9.19 7.83 -1.31
C ILE A 113 -10.09 7.47 -0.12
N SER A 114 -10.73 8.46 0.51
CA SER A 114 -11.67 8.28 1.61
C SER A 114 -12.93 7.52 1.23
N TRP A 115 -13.34 7.52 -0.04
CA TRP A 115 -14.55 6.85 -0.51
C TRP A 115 -14.29 5.43 -1.02
N MET A 116 -13.02 5.05 -1.25
CA MET A 116 -12.67 3.76 -1.85
C MET A 116 -13.09 2.59 -0.95
N ARG A 117 -14.02 1.75 -1.43
CA ARG A 117 -14.47 0.52 -0.76
C ARG A 117 -13.50 -0.64 -1.04
N VAL A 118 -12.55 -0.90 -0.14
CA VAL A 118 -11.47 -1.85 -0.40
C VAL A 118 -11.67 -3.23 0.23
N GLY A 119 -12.01 -3.29 1.53
CA GLY A 119 -12.10 -4.57 2.24
C GLY A 119 -10.80 -5.00 2.91
N ASP A 120 -10.65 -6.31 3.15
CA ASP A 120 -9.50 -6.89 3.87
C ASP A 120 -8.36 -7.26 2.92
N VAL A 121 -7.33 -6.41 2.88
CA VAL A 121 -6.19 -6.57 1.97
C VAL A 121 -5.16 -7.59 2.46
N SER A 122 -5.22 -8.06 3.72
CA SER A 122 -4.28 -9.08 4.19
C SER A 122 -4.51 -10.43 3.51
N ARG A 123 -5.70 -10.66 2.95
CA ARG A 123 -6.03 -11.81 2.10
C ARG A 123 -5.13 -11.92 0.87
N LEU A 124 -4.64 -10.80 0.34
CA LEU A 124 -3.68 -10.79 -0.77
C LEU A 124 -2.35 -11.41 -0.35
N LEU A 125 -1.89 -11.15 0.88
CA LEU A 125 -0.67 -11.78 1.41
C LEU A 125 -0.84 -13.28 1.59
N VAL A 126 -2.01 -13.73 2.06
CA VAL A 126 -2.30 -15.17 2.19
C VAL A 126 -2.35 -15.86 0.82
N ALA A 127 -2.92 -15.21 -0.19
CA ALA A 127 -3.06 -15.78 -1.53
C ALA A 127 -1.74 -15.85 -2.31
N TYR A 128 -0.83 -14.89 -2.11
CA TYR A 128 0.40 -14.74 -2.87
C TYR A 128 1.65 -14.96 -2.00
N PRO A 129 2.06 -16.21 -1.71
CA PRO A 129 3.15 -16.50 -0.78
C PRO A 129 4.54 -16.03 -1.23
N ARG A 130 4.67 -15.60 -2.50
CA ARG A 130 5.89 -15.04 -3.08
C ARG A 130 5.91 -13.52 -3.11
N LEU A 131 4.90 -12.85 -2.56
CA LEU A 131 4.79 -11.40 -2.62
C LEU A 131 5.88 -10.72 -1.78
N GLU A 132 6.68 -9.90 -2.44
CA GLU A 132 7.78 -9.14 -1.85
C GLU A 132 7.39 -7.67 -1.60
N SER A 133 6.46 -7.13 -2.40
CA SER A 133 5.99 -5.75 -2.30
C SER A 133 4.47 -5.68 -2.40
N LEU A 134 3.83 -5.13 -1.38
CA LEU A 134 2.41 -4.80 -1.39
C LEU A 134 2.23 -3.29 -1.19
N ARG A 135 1.52 -2.65 -2.11
CA ARG A 135 1.01 -1.29 -1.94
C ARG A 135 -0.50 -1.29 -2.03
N VAL A 136 -1.16 -0.55 -1.16
CA VAL A 136 -2.63 -0.49 -1.10
C VAL A 136 -3.09 0.95 -0.83
N ARG A 137 -4.09 1.43 -1.58
CA ARG A 137 -4.85 2.64 -1.22
C ARG A 137 -6.24 2.25 -0.77
N GLY A 138 -6.76 2.87 0.30
CA GLY A 138 -8.13 2.62 0.74
C GLY A 138 -8.67 3.59 1.78
N GLY A 139 -10.01 3.68 1.85
CA GLY A 139 -10.73 4.50 2.83
C GLY A 139 -11.83 3.69 3.50
N GLU A 140 -12.93 3.44 2.80
CA GLU A 140 -14.06 2.71 3.35
C GLU A 140 -13.83 1.20 3.42
N ASN A 141 -14.33 0.60 4.51
CA ASN A 141 -14.19 -0.83 4.78
C ASN A 141 -12.74 -1.34 4.69
N PHE A 142 -11.76 -0.45 4.86
CA PHE A 142 -10.36 -0.79 4.75
C PHE A 142 -9.91 -1.55 6.00
N ARG A 143 -9.52 -2.82 5.81
CA ARG A 143 -9.23 -3.78 6.87
C ARG A 143 -7.92 -4.49 6.60
N PHE A 144 -7.31 -4.95 7.69
CA PHE A 144 -6.15 -5.81 7.69
C PHE A 144 -6.31 -6.78 8.85
N SER A 145 -6.20 -8.08 8.58
CA SER A 145 -6.10 -9.11 9.61
C SER A 145 -4.64 -9.51 9.83
N PRO A 146 -4.19 -9.85 11.06
CA PRO A 146 -2.82 -10.31 11.30
C PRO A 146 -2.48 -11.53 10.42
N VAL A 147 -1.30 -11.52 9.82
CA VAL A 147 -0.83 -12.57 8.90
C VAL A 147 0.63 -12.93 9.16
N ARG A 148 1.04 -14.12 8.69
CA ARG A 148 2.45 -14.48 8.56
C ARG A 148 2.82 -14.45 7.08
N HIS A 149 3.89 -13.73 6.73
CA HIS A 149 4.39 -13.67 5.35
C HIS A 149 5.92 -13.60 5.31
N GLU A 150 6.56 -14.66 4.82
CA GLU A 150 8.02 -14.83 4.87
C GLU A 150 8.79 -13.86 3.98
N ARG A 151 8.19 -13.44 2.87
CA ARG A 151 8.91 -12.72 1.80
C ARG A 151 8.55 -11.24 1.68
N LEU A 152 7.56 -10.76 2.45
CA LEU A 152 7.10 -9.39 2.28
C LEU A 152 8.19 -8.45 2.81
N SER A 153 8.85 -7.75 1.90
CA SER A 153 9.92 -6.81 2.20
C SER A 153 9.41 -5.37 2.26
N ARG A 154 8.32 -5.08 1.55
CA ARG A 154 7.73 -3.74 1.46
C ARG A 154 6.22 -3.76 1.62
N LEU A 155 5.74 -2.94 2.54
CA LEU A 155 4.32 -2.67 2.77
C LEU A 155 4.09 -1.16 2.76
N GLU A 156 3.33 -0.67 1.78
CA GLU A 156 2.93 0.73 1.65
C GLU A 156 1.40 0.83 1.74
N VAL A 157 0.90 1.51 2.77
CA VAL A 157 -0.54 1.65 3.06
C VAL A 157 -0.91 3.13 3.03
N GLU A 158 -1.77 3.49 2.09
CA GLU A 158 -2.24 4.85 1.88
C GLU A 158 -3.71 4.94 2.25
N SER A 159 -4.04 5.88 3.14
CA SER A 159 -5.40 6.14 3.57
C SER A 159 -5.61 7.61 3.90
N GLY A 160 -6.85 8.08 3.73
CA GLY A 160 -7.30 9.38 4.24
C GLY A 160 -7.47 9.38 5.76
N GLY A 161 -7.64 8.21 6.39
CA GLY A 161 -7.82 8.04 7.83
C GLY A 161 -7.64 6.57 8.23
N LEU A 162 -6.45 6.21 8.69
CA LEU A 162 -6.10 4.84 9.05
C LEU A 162 -6.46 4.55 10.51
N ARG A 163 -7.33 3.55 10.71
CA ARG A 163 -7.81 3.17 12.04
C ARG A 163 -6.77 2.39 12.86
N PRO A 164 -6.75 2.52 14.19
CA PRO A 164 -5.88 1.79 15.11
C PRO A 164 -5.93 0.28 14.90
N GLU A 165 -7.10 -0.31 14.61
CA GLU A 165 -7.21 -1.75 14.40
C GLU A 165 -6.37 -2.22 13.21
N PHE A 166 -6.30 -1.43 12.15
CA PHE A 166 -5.47 -1.75 10.99
C PHE A 166 -3.99 -1.71 11.38
N VAL A 167 -3.56 -0.64 12.06
CA VAL A 167 -2.17 -0.46 12.50
C VAL A 167 -1.75 -1.60 13.43
N ARG A 168 -2.53 -1.87 14.48
CA ARG A 168 -2.26 -2.96 15.42
C ARG A 168 -2.22 -4.32 14.71
N ALA A 169 -3.12 -4.58 13.76
CA ALA A 169 -3.10 -5.82 12.99
C ALA A 169 -1.84 -6.00 12.11
N VAL A 170 -1.34 -4.91 11.52
CA VAL A 170 -0.04 -4.92 10.85
C VAL A 170 1.06 -5.25 11.86
N LEU A 171 1.08 -4.60 13.02
CA LEU A 171 2.10 -4.84 14.06
C LEU A 171 2.04 -6.24 14.67
N ASP A 172 0.86 -6.86 14.71
CA ASP A 172 0.67 -8.24 15.18
C ASP A 172 0.99 -9.31 14.12
N SER A 173 1.36 -8.88 12.91
CA SER A 173 1.77 -9.77 11.83
C SER A 173 3.22 -10.23 11.97
N GLU A 174 3.49 -11.45 11.48
CA GLU A 174 4.82 -12.03 11.40
C GLU A 174 5.43 -11.78 10.01
N LEU A 175 6.14 -10.65 9.87
CA LEU A 175 6.76 -10.20 8.62
C LEU A 175 8.29 -10.12 8.79
N PRO A 176 9.01 -11.27 8.85
CA PRO A 176 10.43 -11.29 9.19
C PRO A 176 11.33 -10.60 8.16
N ALA A 177 10.92 -10.56 6.89
CA ALA A 177 11.66 -9.92 5.80
C ALA A 177 11.35 -8.43 5.61
N LEU A 178 10.42 -7.84 6.39
CA LEU A 178 9.95 -6.48 6.17
C LEU A 178 11.07 -5.47 6.45
N THR A 179 11.51 -4.80 5.38
CA THR A 179 12.54 -3.75 5.41
C THR A 179 11.96 -2.36 5.23
N ASP A 180 10.79 -2.25 4.59
CA ASP A 180 10.14 -1.00 4.22
C ASP A 180 8.68 -1.02 4.68
N LEU A 181 8.33 -0.16 5.64
CA LEU A 181 6.95 0.05 6.09
C LEU A 181 6.59 1.53 5.92
N GLU A 182 5.51 1.81 5.19
CA GLU A 182 4.94 3.15 5.06
C GLU A 182 3.44 3.08 5.40
N LEU A 183 3.00 3.86 6.38
CA LEU A 183 1.62 3.98 6.81
C LEU A 183 1.20 5.44 6.75
N TRP A 184 0.15 5.75 5.99
CA TRP A 184 -0.46 7.07 5.98
C TRP A 184 -1.58 7.10 7.02
N LEU A 185 -1.34 7.76 8.15
CA LEU A 185 -2.26 7.72 9.30
C LEU A 185 -3.54 8.52 9.05
N GLY A 186 -3.45 9.55 8.23
CA GLY A 186 -4.58 10.36 7.80
C GLY A 186 -5.08 11.36 8.85
N ASP A 187 -6.33 11.77 8.64
CA ASP A 187 -7.05 12.75 9.44
C ASP A 187 -8.20 12.08 10.23
N PRO A 188 -8.44 12.50 11.49
CA PRO A 188 -9.60 12.08 12.27
C PRO A 188 -10.95 12.26 11.55
N THR A 189 -11.11 13.27 10.67
CA THR A 189 -12.36 13.47 9.91
C THR A 189 -12.66 12.33 8.94
N TYR A 190 -11.65 11.56 8.54
CA TYR A 190 -11.77 10.38 7.68
C TYR A 190 -11.61 9.07 8.46
N GLY A 191 -11.67 9.12 9.79
CA GLY A 191 -11.55 7.95 10.67
C GLY A 191 -10.12 7.59 11.09
N GLY A 192 -9.14 8.49 10.86
CA GLY A 192 -7.77 8.32 11.34
C GLY A 192 -7.64 8.71 12.80
N ASP A 193 -7.86 7.77 13.71
CA ASP A 193 -7.72 7.94 15.17
C ASP A 193 -6.53 7.15 15.76
N THR A 194 -5.57 6.75 14.91
CA THR A 194 -4.32 6.13 15.35
C THR A 194 -3.51 7.10 16.22
N THR A 195 -3.09 6.62 17.39
CA THR A 195 -2.26 7.35 18.34
C THR A 195 -0.83 6.80 18.40
N VAL A 196 0.06 7.52 19.09
CA VAL A 196 1.43 7.05 19.37
C VAL A 196 1.43 5.71 20.11
N ASP A 197 0.48 5.49 21.02
CA ASP A 197 0.37 4.26 21.83
C ASP A 197 0.09 3.03 20.96
N ASP A 198 -0.65 3.20 19.87
CA ASP A 198 -0.92 2.13 18.90
C ASP A 198 0.34 1.66 18.17
N LEU A 199 1.35 2.53 18.11
CA LEU A 199 2.64 2.28 17.50
C LEU A 199 3.68 1.81 18.53
N ALA A 200 3.35 1.73 19.82
CA ALA A 200 4.32 1.45 20.88
C ALA A 200 5.17 0.18 20.64
N PRO A 201 4.63 -0.97 20.18
CA PRO A 201 5.44 -2.15 19.89
C PRO A 201 6.46 -1.93 18.77
N LEU A 202 6.08 -1.13 17.76
CA LEU A 202 6.96 -0.74 16.66
C LEU A 202 8.06 0.19 17.16
N LEU A 203 7.70 1.25 17.89
CA LEU A 203 8.63 2.25 18.42
C LEU A 203 9.65 1.61 19.38
N ALA A 204 9.19 0.69 20.23
CA ALA A 204 10.03 -0.10 21.13
C ALA A 204 10.97 -1.07 20.38
N GLY A 205 10.84 -1.22 19.06
CA GLY A 205 11.66 -2.09 18.24
C GLY A 205 11.36 -3.59 18.41
N GLN A 206 10.19 -3.94 18.94
CA GLN A 206 9.78 -5.33 19.21
C GLN A 206 9.23 -6.02 17.96
N ARG A 207 8.93 -5.25 16.90
CA ARG A 207 8.45 -5.72 15.61
C ARG A 207 9.48 -5.48 14.51
N PHE A 208 9.34 -6.24 13.43
CA PHE A 208 10.09 -6.12 12.17
C PHE A 208 11.61 -5.94 12.38
N PRO A 209 12.34 -7.01 12.77
CA PRO A 209 13.77 -6.92 13.07
C PRO A 209 14.61 -6.43 11.88
N ALA A 210 14.16 -6.68 10.64
CA ALA A 210 14.83 -6.26 9.41
C ALA A 210 14.48 -4.84 8.94
N LEU A 211 13.63 -4.10 9.65
CA LEU A 211 13.12 -2.80 9.22
C LEU A 211 14.27 -1.78 9.03
N ARG A 212 14.34 -1.17 7.85
CA ARG A 212 15.31 -0.13 7.49
C ARG A 212 14.64 1.19 7.13
N ARG A 213 13.42 1.15 6.61
CA ARG A 213 12.68 2.35 6.22
C ARG A 213 11.33 2.35 6.89
N LEU A 214 11.04 3.42 7.63
CA LEU A 214 9.76 3.64 8.28
C LEU A 214 9.18 4.98 7.81
N GLY A 215 7.98 4.94 7.26
CA GLY A 215 7.15 6.11 6.97
C GLY A 215 5.91 6.11 7.83
N LEU A 216 5.72 7.15 8.64
CA LEU A 216 4.48 7.45 9.35
C LEU A 216 3.98 8.79 8.81
N CYS A 217 3.37 8.69 7.63
CA CYS A 217 3.08 9.82 6.77
C CYS A 217 1.66 10.35 6.98
N ASN A 218 1.39 11.53 6.43
CA ASN A 218 0.05 12.13 6.38
C ASN A 218 -0.67 12.09 7.74
N ALA A 219 0.03 12.40 8.83
CA ALA A 219 -0.49 12.27 10.19
C ALA A 219 -0.74 13.64 10.81
N GLN A 220 -1.93 13.87 11.38
CA GLN A 220 -2.22 15.07 12.18
C GLN A 220 -1.38 15.15 13.46
N ILE A 221 -0.91 14.00 13.97
CA ILE A 221 -0.06 13.87 15.16
C ILE A 221 1.44 13.86 14.84
N ALA A 222 1.87 14.53 13.76
CA ALA A 222 3.26 14.46 13.30
C ALA A 222 4.29 14.93 14.35
N ASP A 223 3.96 15.96 15.14
CA ASP A 223 4.85 16.48 16.20
C ASP A 223 5.00 15.46 17.35
N ASP A 224 3.88 14.88 17.82
CA ASP A 224 3.89 13.84 18.85
C ASP A 224 4.67 12.60 18.39
N LEU A 225 4.52 12.22 17.12
CA LEU A 225 5.29 11.15 16.51
C LEU A 225 6.79 11.47 16.49
N ALA A 226 7.17 12.69 16.12
CA ALA A 226 8.56 13.12 16.09
C ALA A 226 9.20 13.07 17.49
N GLU A 227 8.48 13.53 18.52
CA GLU A 227 8.92 13.45 19.91
C GLU A 227 9.10 12.00 20.37
N ALA A 228 8.11 11.14 20.12
CA ALA A 228 8.16 9.73 20.48
C ALA A 228 9.32 8.99 19.76
N LEU A 229 9.54 9.30 18.48
CA LEU A 229 10.60 8.72 17.67
C LEU A 229 12.00 9.17 18.10
N ALA A 230 12.17 10.39 18.63
CA ALA A 230 13.47 10.90 19.05
C ALA A 230 14.17 10.00 20.09
N ALA A 231 13.39 9.31 20.93
CA ALA A 231 13.88 8.36 21.92
C ALA A 231 13.63 6.88 21.57
N ALA A 232 12.92 6.59 20.47
CA ALA A 232 12.46 5.26 20.14
C ALA A 232 13.61 4.31 19.76
N PRO A 233 13.71 3.11 20.38
CA PRO A 233 14.72 2.12 20.02
C PRO A 233 14.75 1.72 18.54
N VAL A 234 13.60 1.75 17.85
CA VAL A 234 13.51 1.41 16.43
C VAL A 234 14.37 2.31 15.56
N VAL A 235 14.53 3.59 15.90
CA VAL A 235 15.25 4.55 15.05
C VAL A 235 16.73 4.17 14.87
N ARG A 236 17.33 3.44 15.84
CA ARG A 236 18.73 3.01 15.76
C ARG A 236 19.05 2.08 14.60
N ARG A 237 18.06 1.37 14.04
CA ARG A 237 18.27 0.44 12.90
C ARG A 237 17.82 1.02 11.56
N LEU A 238 17.07 2.14 11.59
CA LEU A 238 16.51 2.75 10.40
C LEU A 238 17.60 3.50 9.62
N GLU A 239 17.55 3.33 8.30
CA GLU A 239 18.31 4.10 7.32
C GLU A 239 17.49 5.29 6.79
N THR A 240 16.16 5.21 6.89
CA THR A 240 15.25 6.28 6.47
C THR A 240 14.05 6.35 7.41
N LEU A 241 13.74 7.56 7.86
CA LEU A 241 12.51 7.89 8.57
C LEU A 241 11.78 8.97 7.77
N ASP A 242 10.50 8.75 7.48
CA ASP A 242 9.64 9.68 6.74
C ASP A 242 8.42 10.04 7.60
N LEU A 243 8.27 11.32 7.92
CA LEU A 243 7.11 11.89 8.61
C LEU A 243 6.37 12.91 7.72
N SER A 244 6.63 12.89 6.41
CA SER A 244 6.04 13.84 5.48
C SER A 244 4.55 13.59 5.26
N LEU A 245 3.86 14.56 4.66
CA LEU A 245 2.44 14.45 4.26
C LEU A 245 2.18 13.47 3.09
N GLY A 246 3.05 12.49 2.88
CA GLY A 246 3.10 11.72 1.64
C GLY A 246 3.91 12.46 0.59
N ARG A 247 5.23 12.30 0.61
CA ARG A 247 6.22 12.88 -0.32
C ARG A 247 5.84 14.23 -0.95
N VAL A 248 6.10 15.30 -0.22
CA VAL A 248 6.81 16.47 -0.79
C VAL A 248 8.01 16.73 0.12
N PHE A 249 9.22 16.49 -0.43
CA PHE A 249 10.57 16.57 0.16
C PHE A 249 11.11 15.38 0.98
N ARG A 250 12.14 14.71 0.40
CA ARG A 250 13.07 13.82 1.10
C ARG A 250 14.16 14.65 1.78
N PHE A 251 14.31 14.55 3.09
CA PHE A 251 15.57 14.91 3.74
C PHE A 251 16.57 13.77 3.58
N PHE A 252 17.66 14.00 2.84
CA PHE A 252 18.84 13.15 2.93
C PHE A 252 19.50 13.41 4.28
N GLY A 253 19.78 12.32 5.01
CA GLY A 253 20.24 12.34 6.40
C GLY A 253 21.31 13.39 6.68
N ALA A 254 20.95 14.38 7.50
CA ALA A 254 21.93 15.13 8.24
C ALA A 254 22.41 14.22 9.37
N ARG A 255 23.69 13.82 9.29
CA ARG A 255 24.43 13.37 10.47
C ARG A 255 24.17 14.36 11.60
N SER A 256 23.67 13.88 12.73
CA SER A 256 23.71 14.66 13.97
C SER A 256 25.14 15.14 14.24
N PRO A 257 25.29 16.29 14.89
CA PRO A 257 25.55 16.16 16.31
C PRO A 257 24.65 17.08 17.13
N TRP A 258 24.13 16.51 18.20
CA TRP A 258 23.64 17.22 19.37
C TRP A 258 24.58 18.37 19.74
N PHE A 259 24.06 19.60 19.73
CA PHE A 259 24.61 20.70 20.51
C PHE A 259 23.47 21.35 21.29
N VAL A 260 23.38 20.96 22.57
CA VAL A 260 22.82 21.82 23.60
C VAL A 260 23.83 22.94 23.81
N SER A 261 23.50 24.17 23.42
CA SER A 261 24.13 25.34 24.03
C SER A 261 23.07 26.09 24.81
N GLY A 262 23.05 25.85 26.12
CA GLY A 262 22.52 26.83 27.04
C GLY A 262 23.46 28.01 27.13
N SER A 263 22.90 29.23 27.18
CA SER A 263 23.46 30.31 27.97
C SER A 263 22.47 31.47 28.06
N ARG A 264 22.01 31.68 29.31
CA ARG A 264 21.70 32.94 30.01
C ARG A 264 20.64 33.88 29.45
#